data_AF-A0AAE1C0L6-F1
#
_entry.id   AF-A0AAE1C0L6-F1
#
_cell.length_a   1.000
_cell.length_b   1.000
_cell.length_c   1.000
_cell.angle_alpha   90.00
_cell.angle_beta   90.00
_cell.angle_gamma   90.00
#
_symmetry.space_group_name_H-M   'P 1'
#
loop_
_entity.id
_entity.type
_entity.pdbx_description
1 polymer ?
#
loop_
_entity_poly.entity_id
_entity_poly.type
_entity_poly.pdbx_seq_one_letter_code
_entity_poly.pdbx_strand_id
1 'polypeptide(L)'
;MNPRVELVEGSPPYLHTRYLSSEQQEHCFKNPTYATLLTELRALREEIQESRIEYEVGLRTHRLNKRHRETRKHDLRVAEDHFRSADDALAMLAEALVVGPVFQISDEVMMVDGNWMWQLPGPELRMQRDMANV
;
A
#
# COMPACT_ATOMS: atom_id res chain seq x y z
N MET A 1 18.66 7.06 28.70
CA MET A 1 18.10 5.98 27.86
C MET A 1 16.97 6.57 27.03
N ASN A 2 17.19 6.68 25.73
CA ASN A 2 16.21 7.20 24.78
C ASN A 2 15.24 6.05 24.44
N PRO A 3 13.93 6.14 24.73
CA PRO A 3 13.00 5.20 24.15
C PRO A 3 12.83 5.62 22.69
N ARG A 4 13.67 5.08 21.80
CA ARG A 4 13.24 4.87 20.42
C ARG A 4 12.01 3.97 20.55
N VAL A 5 10.83 4.58 20.48
CA VAL A 5 9.58 3.85 20.40
C VAL A 5 9.72 3.01 19.14
N GLU A 6 9.88 1.71 19.33
CA GLU A 6 10.01 0.75 18.25
C GLU A 6 8.86 0.97 17.27
N LEU A 7 9.17 1.07 15.98
CA LEU A 7 8.19 1.01 14.91
C LEU A 7 7.49 -0.35 15.03
N VAL A 8 6.40 -0.43 15.77
CA VAL A 8 5.76 -1.71 16.09
C VAL A 8 5.03 -2.22 14.84
N GLU A 9 5.45 -3.39 14.35
CA GLU A 9 4.62 -4.26 13.51
C GLU A 9 3.30 -4.53 14.26
N GLY A 10 2.22 -3.85 13.86
CA GLY A 10 0.93 -3.90 14.58
C GLY A 10 0.45 -2.57 15.17
N SER A 11 1.20 -1.48 15.02
CA SER A 11 0.69 -0.13 15.29
C SER A 11 0.00 0.47 14.07
N PRO A 12 -1.15 1.15 14.24
CA PRO A 12 -1.83 1.84 13.16
C PRO A 12 -0.97 2.97 12.57
N PRO A 13 -1.15 3.32 11.28
CA PRO A 13 -2.16 2.74 10.40
C PRO A 13 -1.78 1.33 9.91
N TYR A 14 -2.79 0.50 9.64
CA TYR A 14 -2.64 -0.91 9.25
C TYR A 14 -2.71 -1.05 7.74
N LEU A 15 -1.87 -1.90 7.16
CA LEU A 15 -1.93 -2.26 5.74
C LEU A 15 -2.97 -3.34 5.49
N HIS A 16 -3.65 -3.28 4.34
CA HIS A 16 -4.59 -4.31 3.88
C HIS A 16 -3.96 -5.72 3.79
N THR A 17 -2.64 -5.81 3.61
CA THR A 17 -1.89 -7.07 3.49
C THR A 17 -2.12 -8.03 4.67
N ARG A 18 -2.46 -7.51 5.85
CA ARG A 18 -2.78 -8.33 7.04
C ARG A 18 -4.02 -9.21 6.86
N TYR A 19 -4.87 -8.91 5.88
CA TYR A 19 -6.09 -9.65 5.58
C TYR A 19 -5.91 -10.68 4.45
N LEU A 20 -4.75 -10.68 3.80
CA LEU A 20 -4.40 -11.66 2.77
C LEU A 20 -3.76 -12.89 3.40
N SER A 21 -4.10 -14.08 2.89
CA SER A 21 -3.38 -15.32 3.23
C SER A 21 -1.93 -15.25 2.73
N SER A 22 -1.03 -16.09 3.28
CA SER A 22 0.36 -16.13 2.85
C SER A 22 0.51 -16.42 1.35
N GLU A 23 -0.33 -17.30 0.79
CA GLU A 23 -0.34 -17.61 -0.64
C GLU A 23 -0.78 -16.42 -1.49
N GLN A 24 -1.82 -15.69 -1.06
CA GLN A 24 -2.30 -14.49 -1.72
C GLN A 24 -1.25 -13.37 -1.68
N GLN A 25 -0.57 -13.21 -0.54
CA GLN A 25 0.53 -12.25 -0.42
C GLN A 25 1.67 -12.61 -1.38
N GLU A 26 2.11 -13.87 -1.41
CA GLU A 26 3.16 -14.32 -2.34
C GLU A 26 2.77 -14.08 -3.80
N HIS A 27 1.51 -14.33 -4.14
CA HIS A 27 1.00 -14.06 -5.48
C HIS A 27 1.05 -12.57 -5.82
N CYS A 28 0.57 -11.70 -4.93
CA CYS A 28 0.61 -10.25 -5.14
C CYS A 28 2.05 -9.72 -5.23
N PHE A 29 2.97 -10.23 -4.41
CA PHE A 29 4.38 -9.82 -4.44
C PHE A 29 5.11 -10.16 -5.75
N LYS A 30 4.60 -11.12 -6.53
CA LYS A 30 5.14 -11.42 -7.86
C LYS A 30 4.78 -10.36 -8.90
N ASN A 31 3.74 -9.55 -8.64
CA ASN A 31 3.40 -8.42 -9.49
C ASN A 31 4.29 -7.21 -9.14
N PRO A 32 5.09 -6.68 -10.10
CA PRO A 32 6.04 -5.61 -9.83
C PRO A 32 5.36 -4.29 -9.43
N THR A 33 4.22 -3.96 -10.04
CA THR A 33 3.43 -2.76 -9.69
C THR A 33 2.96 -2.82 -8.24
N TYR A 34 2.39 -3.95 -7.83
CA TYR A 34 1.96 -4.16 -6.45
C TYR A 34 3.14 -4.09 -5.46
N ALA A 35 4.26 -4.74 -5.77
CA ALA A 35 5.44 -4.75 -4.91
C ALA A 35 6.04 -3.34 -4.70
N THR A 36 6.12 -2.54 -5.77
CA THR A 36 6.60 -1.15 -5.70
C THR A 36 5.66 -0.28 -4.87
N LEU A 37 4.36 -0.30 -5.17
CA LEU A 37 3.37 0.51 -4.43
C LEU A 37 3.30 0.12 -2.95
N LEU A 38 3.42 -1.17 -2.62
CA LEU A 38 3.48 -1.64 -1.25
C LEU A 38 4.74 -1.17 -0.51
N THR A 39 5.86 -1.03 -1.23
CA THR A 39 7.11 -0.51 -0.65
C THR A 39 6.98 0.97 -0.32
N GLU A 40 6.43 1.77 -1.24
CA GLU A 40 6.15 3.18 -1.02
C GLU A 40 5.16 3.40 0.14
N LEU A 41 4.10 2.59 0.19
CA LEU A 41 3.09 2.67 1.24
C LEU A 41 3.64 2.28 2.62
N ARG A 42 4.60 1.34 2.68
CA ARG A 42 5.33 1.00 3.91
C ARG A 42 6.17 2.18 4.41
N ALA A 43 6.87 2.89 3.52
CA ALA A 43 7.63 4.07 3.88
C ALA A 43 6.71 5.18 4.44
N LEU A 44 5.57 5.44 3.77
CA LEU A 44 4.58 6.41 4.26
C LEU A 44 4.03 6.02 5.65
N ARG A 45 3.80 4.73 5.89
CA ARG A 45 3.37 4.22 7.20
C ARG A 45 4.40 4.54 8.29
N GLU A 46 5.69 4.31 8.01
CA GLU A 46 6.77 4.60 8.95
C GLU A 46 6.82 6.09 9.29
N GLU A 47 6.74 6.97 8.29
CA GLU A 47 6.71 8.43 8.50
C GLU A 47 5.52 8.88 9.36
N ILE A 48 4.33 8.31 9.15
CA ILE A 48 3.14 8.59 9.97
C ILE A 48 3.37 8.13 11.42
N GLN A 49 3.99 6.96 11.62
CA GLN A 49 4.29 6.44 12.95
C GLN A 49 5.29 7.32 13.68
N GLU A 50 6.36 7.75 13.02
CA GLU A 50 7.35 8.68 13.59
C GLU A 50 6.70 10.00 13.97
N SER A 51 5.90 10.58 13.07
CA SER A 51 5.18 11.84 13.31
C SER A 51 4.20 11.73 14.50
N ARG A 52 3.52 10.58 14.65
CA ARG A 52 2.66 10.29 15.81
C ARG A 52 3.47 10.23 17.10
N ILE A 53 4.60 9.54 17.10
CA ILE A 53 5.50 9.45 18.26
C ILE A 53 5.99 10.84 18.65
N GLU A 54 6.45 11.65 17.69
CA GLU A 54 6.90 13.02 17.95
C GLU A 54 5.79 13.91 18.52
N TYR A 55 4.57 13.78 17.98
CA TYR A 55 3.42 14.49 18.48
C TYR A 55 3.10 14.10 19.94
N GLU A 56 3.07 12.80 20.25
CA GLU A 56 2.84 12.31 21.61
C GLU A 56 3.94 12.75 22.59
N VAL A 57 5.21 12.64 22.21
CA VAL A 57 6.33 13.11 23.03
C VAL A 57 6.23 14.62 23.25
N GLY A 58 5.88 15.38 22.21
CA GLY A 58 5.66 16.83 22.29
C GLY A 58 4.50 17.22 23.21
N LEU A 59 3.44 16.42 23.27
CA LEU A 59 2.34 16.59 24.23
C LEU A 59 2.79 16.31 25.66
N ARG A 60 3.45 15.17 25.90
CA ARG A 60 3.89 14.74 27.24
C ARG A 60 4.95 15.67 27.83
N THR A 61 5.82 16.23 26.99
CA THR A 61 6.90 17.14 27.43
C THR A 61 6.48 18.61 27.47
N HIS A 62 5.20 18.91 27.18
CA HIS A 62 4.66 20.28 27.08
C HIS A 62 5.42 21.21 26.11
N ARG A 63 6.22 20.65 25.19
CA ARG A 63 7.00 21.42 24.21
C ARG A 63 6.15 22.04 23.10
N LEU A 64 4.96 21.48 22.85
CA LEU A 64 4.05 21.99 21.84
C LEU A 64 3.10 23.06 22.42
N ASN A 65 3.16 24.27 21.86
CA ASN A 65 2.15 25.31 22.10
C ASN A 65 0.82 24.93 21.41
N LYS A 66 -0.28 25.61 21.76
CA LYS A 66 -1.63 25.28 21.27
C LYS A 66 -1.72 25.25 19.74
N ARG A 67 -1.17 26.25 19.06
CA ARG A 67 -1.17 26.36 17.59
C ARG A 67 -0.42 25.19 16.95
N HIS A 68 0.78 24.87 17.43
CA HIS A 68 1.58 23.75 16.94
C HIS A 68 0.90 22.40 17.17
N ARG A 69 0.14 22.24 18.26
CA ARG A 69 -0.67 21.03 18.48
C ARG A 69 -1.76 20.88 17.43
N GLU A 70 -2.51 21.95 17.17
CA GLU A 70 -3.59 21.94 16.19
C GLU A 70 -3.06 21.68 14.77
N THR A 71 -1.97 22.34 14.38
CA THR A 71 -1.31 22.11 13.08
C THR A 71 -0.82 20.67 12.95
N ARG A 72 0.01 20.17 13.88
CA ARG A 72 0.51 18.78 13.80
C ARG A 72 -0.60 17.74 13.79
N LYS A 73 -1.67 17.97 14.56
CA LYS A 73 -2.84 17.09 14.57
C LYS A 73 -3.56 17.09 13.22
N HIS A 74 -3.64 18.24 12.55
CA HIS A 74 -4.21 18.34 11.22
C HIS A 74 -3.34 17.63 10.19
N ASP A 75 -2.03 17.89 10.19
CA ASP A 75 -1.08 17.28 9.25
C ASP A 75 -1.07 15.75 9.38
N LEU A 76 -1.10 15.23 10.61
CA LEU A 76 -1.23 13.80 10.87
C LEU A 76 -2.50 13.20 10.28
N ARG A 77 -3.64 13.89 10.40
CA ARG A 77 -4.90 13.42 9.81
C ARG A 77 -4.83 13.38 8.29
N VAL A 78 -4.29 14.42 7.67
CA VAL A 78 -4.12 14.48 6.22
C VAL A 78 -3.23 13.33 5.73
N ALA A 79 -2.12 13.06 6.41
CA ALA A 79 -1.24 11.94 6.09
C ALA A 79 -1.94 10.58 6.26
N GLU A 80 -2.71 10.40 7.33
CA GLU A 80 -3.49 9.18 7.57
C GLU A 80 -4.60 8.96 6.53
N ASP A 81 -5.27 10.02 6.09
CA ASP A 81 -6.28 9.96 5.03
C ASP A 81 -5.65 9.62 3.67
N HIS A 82 -4.49 10.20 3.37
CA HIS A 82 -3.72 9.86 2.17
C HIS A 82 -3.27 8.40 2.20
N PHE A 83 -2.71 7.95 3.32
CA PHE A 83 -2.32 6.55 3.52
C PHE A 83 -3.50 5.61 3.30
N ARG A 84 -4.67 5.88 3.90
CA ARG A 84 -5.86 5.05 3.73
C ARG A 84 -6.31 4.99 2.27
N SER A 85 -6.32 6.12 1.58
CA SER A 85 -6.71 6.16 0.16
C SER A 85 -5.74 5.34 -0.72
N ALA A 86 -4.44 5.40 -0.42
CA ALA A 86 -3.43 4.62 -1.11
C ALA A 86 -3.50 3.12 -0.78
N ASP A 87 -3.75 2.76 0.48
CA ASP A 87 -3.95 1.37 0.91
C ASP A 87 -5.21 0.77 0.30
N ASP A 88 -6.32 1.52 0.22
CA ASP A 88 -7.55 1.09 -0.44
C ASP A 88 -7.30 0.81 -1.94
N ALA A 89 -6.58 1.70 -2.63
CA ALA A 89 -6.24 1.49 -4.05
C ALA A 89 -5.35 0.25 -4.27
N LEU A 90 -4.40 0.02 -3.37
CA LEU A 90 -3.54 -1.16 -3.39
C LEU A 90 -4.29 -2.45 -3.03
N ALA A 91 -5.27 -2.37 -2.12
CA ALA A 91 -6.16 -3.48 -1.78
C ALA A 91 -7.01 -3.90 -2.98
N MET A 92 -7.54 -2.94 -3.77
CA MET A 92 -8.25 -3.28 -5.01
C MET A 92 -7.33 -3.98 -6.02
N LEU A 93 -6.04 -3.60 -6.10
CA LEU A 93 -5.07 -4.30 -6.94
C LEU A 93 -4.85 -5.73 -6.44
N ALA A 94 -4.72 -5.91 -5.12
CA ALA A 94 -4.61 -7.24 -4.51
C ALA A 94 -5.81 -8.12 -4.85
N GLU A 95 -7.03 -7.58 -4.71
CA GLU A 95 -8.27 -8.29 -5.06
C GLU A 95 -8.28 -8.69 -6.54
N ALA A 96 -7.91 -7.78 -7.45
CA ALA A 96 -7.83 -8.06 -8.87
C ALA A 96 -6.84 -9.20 -9.19
N LEU A 97 -5.66 -9.18 -8.55
CA LEU A 97 -4.63 -10.21 -8.70
C LEU A 97 -5.09 -11.57 -8.14
N VAL A 98 -5.80 -11.58 -7.01
CA VAL A 98 -6.23 -12.82 -6.32
C VAL A 98 -7.45 -13.47 -6.99
N VAL A 99 -8.36 -12.69 -7.59
CA VAL A 99 -9.61 -13.20 -8.19
C VAL A 99 -9.42 -13.67 -9.65
N GLY A 100 -8.35 -13.24 -10.34
CA GLY A 100 -8.16 -13.49 -11.78
C GLY A 100 -7.70 -14.93 -12.14
N PRO A 101 -8.36 -15.62 -13.09
CA PRO A 101 -7.87 -16.90 -13.63
C PRO A 101 -6.83 -16.75 -14.78
N VAL A 102 -5.81 -17.63 -14.77
CA VAL A 102 -5.04 -18.20 -15.92
C VAL A 102 -4.07 -17.31 -16.75
N PHE A 103 -4.02 -16.00 -16.58
CA PHE A 103 -3.05 -15.17 -17.32
C PHE A 103 -1.67 -15.13 -16.64
N GLN A 104 -0.59 -15.21 -17.42
CA GLN A 104 0.78 -15.26 -16.91
C GLN A 104 1.14 -13.93 -16.23
N ILE A 105 1.84 -14.05 -15.10
CA ILE A 105 2.27 -12.96 -14.19
C ILE A 105 3.01 -11.80 -14.89
N SER A 106 3.46 -11.98 -16.13
CA SER A 106 4.05 -10.94 -16.96
C SER A 106 3.05 -9.89 -17.47
N ASP A 107 1.74 -10.11 -17.37
CA ASP A 107 0.74 -9.17 -17.82
C ASP A 107 0.55 -8.07 -16.75
N GLU A 108 1.05 -6.86 -17.03
CA GLU A 108 0.95 -5.72 -16.11
C GLU A 108 -0.52 -5.30 -15.92
N VAL A 109 -0.94 -5.12 -14.67
CA VAL A 109 -2.25 -4.52 -14.36
C VAL A 109 -2.05 -3.01 -14.31
N MET A 110 -2.92 -2.26 -14.99
CA MET A 110 -2.85 -0.80 -15.06
C MET A 110 -4.15 -0.15 -14.60
N MET A 111 -4.06 1.04 -14.02
CA MET A 111 -5.22 1.82 -13.59
C MET A 111 -5.77 2.63 -14.77
N VAL A 112 -7.05 2.44 -15.11
CA VAL A 112 -7.77 3.21 -16.14
C VAL A 112 -9.12 3.63 -15.61
N ASP A 113 -9.40 4.94 -15.62
CA ASP A 113 -10.64 5.53 -15.12
C ASP A 113 -11.03 5.06 -13.70
N GLY A 114 -10.02 4.90 -12.83
CA GLY A 114 -10.22 4.44 -11.44
C GLY A 114 -10.46 2.94 -11.29
N ASN A 115 -10.36 2.16 -12.36
CA ASN A 115 -10.50 0.70 -12.35
C ASN A 115 -9.17 0.04 -12.70
N TRP A 116 -8.79 -0.99 -11.94
CA TRP A 116 -7.67 -1.86 -12.29
C TRP A 116 -8.08 -2.76 -13.45
N MET A 117 -7.39 -2.65 -14.57
CA MET A 117 -7.62 -3.45 -15.76
C MET A 117 -6.38 -4.26 -16.12
N TRP A 118 -6.61 -5.49 -16.58
CA TRP A 118 -5.56 -6.32 -17.16
C TRP A 118 -5.13 -5.73 -18.50
N GLN A 119 -3.82 -5.53 -18.68
CA GLN A 119 -3.30 -5.21 -20.00
C GLN A 119 -3.52 -6.41 -20.92
N LEU A 120 -4.19 -6.19 -22.05
CA LEU A 120 -4.32 -7.24 -23.05
C LEU A 120 -2.93 -7.58 -23.59
N PRO A 121 -2.58 -8.87 -23.74
CA PRO A 121 -1.31 -9.24 -24.33
C PRO A 121 -1.14 -8.61 -25.71
N GLY A 122 0.10 -8.20 -26.02
CA GLY A 122 0.47 -7.65 -27.32
C GLY A 122 0.16 -8.63 -28.47
N PRO A 123 0.09 -8.14 -29.71
CA PRO A 123 -0.31 -8.96 -30.87
C PRO A 123 0.54 -10.22 -31.05
N GLU A 124 1.82 -10.19 -30.69
CA GLU A 124 2.75 -11.33 -30.77
C GLU A 124 2.38 -12.47 -29.80
N LEU A 125 1.97 -12.13 -28.57
CA LEU A 125 1.51 -13.09 -27.56
C LEU A 125 0.11 -13.63 -27.86
N ARG A 126 -0.74 -12.86 -28.57
CA ARG A 126 -2.05 -13.35 -29.05
C ARG A 126 -1.87 -14.46 -30.10
N MET A 127 -0.95 -14.26 -31.05
CA MET A 127 -0.66 -15.26 -32.09
C MET A 127 -0.10 -16.57 -31.53
N GLN A 128 0.77 -16.52 -30.52
CA GLN A 128 1.30 -17.74 -29.89
C GLN A 128 0.22 -18.55 -29.15
N ARG A 129 -0.81 -17.89 -28.58
CA ARG A 129 -1.92 -18.57 -27.89
C ARG A 129 -2.92 -19.19 -28.85
N ASP A 130 -3.22 -18.53 -29.96
CA ASP A 130 -4.08 -19.10 -31.00
C ASP A 130 -3.47 -20.35 -31.63
N MET A 131 -2.13 -20.44 -31.68
CA MET A 131 -1.41 -21.62 -32.14
C MET A 131 -1.23 -22.73 -31.09
N ALA A 132 -1.39 -22.43 -29.79
CA ALA A 132 -1.28 -23.42 -28.71
C ALA A 132 -2.61 -24.13 -28.39
N ASN A 133 -3.73 -23.63 -28.93
CA ASN A 133 -5.08 -24.19 -28.78
C ASN A 133 -5.58 -24.90 -30.07
N VAL A 134 -4.68 -25.24 -31.00
CA VAL A 134 -4.96 -26.06 -32.20
C VAL A 134 -4.29 -27.42 -32.08
#